data_AF-F8NZ39-F1
#
_entry.id   AF-F8NZ39-F1
#
_cell.length_a   1.000
_cell.length_b   1.000
_cell.length_c   1.000
_cell.angle_alpha   90.00
_cell.angle_beta   90.00
_cell.angle_gamma   90.00
#
_symmetry.space_group_name_H-M   'P 1'
#
loop_
_entity.id
_entity.type
_entity.pdbx_description
1 polymer ?
#
loop_
_entity_poly.entity_id
_entity_poly.type
_entity_poly.pdbx_seq_one_letter_code
_entity_poly.pdbx_strand_id
1 'polypeptide(L)'
;MSQNDAAPTAEDKARYDKLKEELVRMLMKKRGADKQLAQIEVQIYNLEGNYLLETAAHSGGNIIQGFDGYLKNQTVGRRKHEVSEADRMFSTSSLTYQKSLELSGEGEESTAAADEFSKQPTPGLTTVIVPPATRTQELTAAQNKKARDREYQRRKRANAARGRSTGTISDEDSISV
;
A
#
# COMPACT_ATOMS: atom_id res chain seq x y z
N MET A 1 3.97 -43.75 27.81
CA MET A 1 4.20 -44.23 26.43
C MET A 1 2.86 -44.64 25.84
N SER A 2 2.38 -43.93 24.82
CA SER A 2 1.69 -44.51 23.66
C SER A 2 1.34 -43.37 22.72
N GLN A 3 2.17 -43.20 21.70
CA GLN A 3 1.84 -42.42 20.51
C GLN A 3 0.59 -43.05 19.89
N ASN A 4 -0.50 -42.29 19.81
CA ASN A 4 -1.60 -42.60 18.90
C ASN A 4 -1.19 -42.16 17.48
N ASP A 5 -0.21 -42.84 16.90
CA ASP A 5 0.01 -42.81 15.45
C ASP A 5 -0.93 -43.85 14.83
N ALA A 6 -2.22 -43.50 14.76
CA ALA A 6 -3.17 -44.26 13.97
C ALA A 6 -2.80 -44.04 12.49
N ALA A 7 -2.42 -45.11 11.79
CA ALA A 7 -2.12 -45.05 10.37
C ALA A 7 -3.31 -44.45 9.61
N PRO A 8 -3.07 -43.52 8.65
CA PRO A 8 -4.15 -42.87 7.92
C PRO A 8 -5.02 -43.91 7.22
N THR A 9 -6.32 -43.85 7.46
CA THR A 9 -7.27 -44.79 6.88
C THR A 9 -7.39 -44.56 5.37
N ALA A 10 -7.91 -45.55 4.63
CA ALA A 10 -8.15 -45.40 3.19
C ALA A 10 -9.09 -44.21 2.88
N GLU A 11 -10.02 -43.92 3.78
CA GLU A 11 -10.90 -42.74 3.71
C GLU A 11 -10.12 -41.43 3.90
N ASP A 12 -9.17 -41.39 4.83
CA ASP A 12 -8.31 -40.22 5.04
C ASP A 12 -7.45 -39.92 3.82
N LYS A 13 -6.93 -40.98 3.18
CA LYS A 13 -6.17 -40.85 1.93
C LYS A 13 -7.05 -40.31 0.80
N ALA A 14 -8.26 -40.85 0.62
CA ALA A 14 -9.20 -40.37 -0.39
C ALA A 14 -9.63 -38.91 -0.15
N ARG A 15 -9.83 -38.51 1.12
CA ARG A 15 -10.11 -37.12 1.49
C ARG A 15 -8.94 -36.20 1.17
N TYR A 16 -7.71 -36.63 1.48
CA TYR A 16 -6.50 -35.88 1.15
C TYR A 16 -6.36 -35.67 -0.36
N ASP A 17 -6.52 -36.74 -1.16
CA ASP A 17 -6.41 -36.67 -2.61
C ASP A 17 -7.46 -35.71 -3.20
N LYS A 18 -8.71 -35.76 -2.71
CA LYS A 18 -9.76 -34.82 -3.10
C LYS A 18 -9.42 -33.36 -2.76
N LEU A 19 -8.93 -33.10 -1.54
CA LEU A 19 -8.53 -31.76 -1.12
C LEU A 19 -7.34 -31.24 -1.93
N LYS A 20 -6.40 -32.12 -2.29
CA LYS A 20 -5.26 -31.77 -3.14
C LYS A 20 -5.70 -31.37 -4.55
N GLU A 21 -6.62 -32.12 -5.16
CA GLU A 21 -7.19 -31.76 -6.46
C GLU A 21 -7.94 -30.43 -6.41
N GLU A 22 -8.73 -30.20 -5.36
CA GLU A 22 -9.44 -28.95 -5.14
C GLU A 22 -8.46 -27.77 -4.98
N LEU A 23 -7.39 -27.94 -4.20
CA LEU A 23 -6.36 -26.92 -4.03
C LEU A 23 -5.71 -26.54 -5.37
N VAL A 24 -5.33 -27.53 -6.19
CA VAL A 24 -4.75 -27.28 -7.52
C VAL A 24 -5.72 -26.50 -8.41
N ARG A 25 -7.00 -26.88 -8.42
CA ARG A 25 -8.05 -26.17 -9.16
C ARG A 25 -8.18 -24.71 -8.71
N MET A 26 -8.18 -24.48 -7.40
CA MET A 26 -8.31 -23.14 -6.82
C MET A 26 -7.07 -22.28 -7.09
N LEU A 27 -5.87 -22.84 -7.06
CA LEU A 27 -4.64 -22.14 -7.44
C LEU A 27 -4.64 -21.72 -8.91
N MET A 28 -5.11 -22.59 -9.81
CA MET A 28 -5.28 -22.25 -11.23
C MET A 28 -6.28 -21.11 -11.42
N LYS A 29 -7.42 -21.17 -10.72
CA LYS A 29 -8.45 -20.11 -10.75
C LYS A 29 -7.90 -18.79 -10.22
N LYS A 30 -7.18 -18.81 -9.09
CA LYS A 30 -6.51 -17.64 -8.52
C LYS A 30 -5.56 -17.01 -9.54
N ARG A 31 -4.68 -17.81 -10.16
CA ARG A 31 -3.74 -17.32 -11.16
C ARG A 31 -4.46 -16.67 -12.37
N GLY A 32 -5.59 -17.24 -12.79
CA GLY A 32 -6.42 -16.66 -13.84
C GLY A 32 -6.99 -15.30 -13.45
N ALA A 33 -7.53 -15.18 -12.24
CA ALA A 33 -8.06 -13.92 -11.71
C ALA A 33 -6.96 -12.86 -11.54
N ASP A 34 -5.80 -13.22 -11.01
CA ASP A 34 -4.67 -12.28 -10.83
C ASP A 34 -4.18 -11.75 -12.18
N LYS A 35 -4.15 -12.58 -13.22
CA LYS A 35 -3.82 -12.16 -14.59
C LYS A 35 -4.86 -11.19 -15.16
N GLN A 36 -6.15 -11.49 -14.97
CA GLN A 36 -7.23 -10.62 -15.44
C GLN A 36 -7.22 -9.27 -14.71
N LEU A 37 -6.96 -9.27 -13.40
CA LEU A 37 -6.83 -8.05 -12.62
C LEU A 37 -5.72 -7.16 -13.19
N ALA A 38 -4.52 -7.72 -13.41
CA ALA A 38 -3.41 -6.96 -13.95
C ALA A 38 -3.73 -6.37 -15.34
N GLN A 39 -4.41 -7.13 -16.19
CA GLN A 39 -4.85 -6.64 -17.51
C GLN A 39 -5.83 -5.47 -17.40
N ILE A 40 -6.79 -5.53 -16.48
CA ILE A 40 -7.78 -4.47 -16.28
C ILE A 40 -7.12 -3.22 -15.71
N GLU A 41 -6.20 -3.35 -14.76
CA GLU A 41 -5.48 -2.22 -14.17
C GLU A 41 -4.66 -1.46 -15.22
N VAL A 42 -3.99 -2.18 -16.11
CA VAL A 42 -3.25 -1.61 -17.23
C VAL A 42 -4.19 -0.90 -18.21
N GLN A 43 -5.33 -1.52 -18.53
CA GLN A 43 -6.35 -0.89 -19.37
C GLN A 43 -6.88 0.40 -18.76
N ILE A 44 -7.17 0.41 -17.45
CA ILE A 44 -7.62 1.62 -16.73
C ILE A 44 -6.55 2.72 -16.86
N TYR A 45 -5.29 2.41 -16.59
CA TYR A 45 -4.19 3.37 -16.68
C TYR A 45 -4.07 4.02 -18.07
N ASN A 46 -4.18 3.21 -19.12
CA ASN A 46 -4.11 3.68 -20.51
C ASN A 46 -5.33 4.52 -20.89
N LEU A 47 -6.54 4.09 -20.51
CA LEU A 47 -7.77 4.84 -20.74
C LEU A 47 -7.77 6.18 -20.01
N GLU A 48 -7.30 6.22 -18.77
CA GLU A 48 -7.14 7.46 -18.00
C GLU A 48 -6.19 8.43 -18.69
N GLY A 49 -5.02 7.95 -19.12
CA GLY A 49 -4.03 8.78 -19.81
C GLY A 49 -4.64 9.42 -21.06
N ASN A 50 -5.30 8.62 -21.90
CA ASN A 50 -5.97 9.10 -23.10
C ASN A 50 -7.08 10.11 -22.78
N TYR A 51 -7.93 9.81 -21.80
CA TYR A 51 -9.03 10.69 -21.39
C TYR A 51 -8.52 12.04 -20.87
N LEU A 52 -7.50 12.04 -20.01
CA LEU A 52 -6.96 13.28 -19.45
C LEU A 52 -6.26 14.13 -20.51
N LEU A 53 -5.53 13.50 -21.45
CA LEU A 53 -4.90 14.21 -22.57
C LEU A 53 -5.93 14.80 -23.55
N GLU A 54 -6.97 14.04 -23.90
CA GLU A 54 -8.02 14.49 -24.80
C GLU A 54 -8.84 15.63 -24.16
N THR A 55 -9.28 15.44 -22.92
CA THR A 55 -10.07 16.45 -22.22
C THR A 55 -9.26 17.70 -21.84
N ALA A 56 -7.95 17.59 -21.65
CA ALA A 56 -7.09 18.77 -21.49
C ALA A 56 -7.07 19.67 -22.74
N ALA A 57 -7.22 19.08 -23.94
CA ALA A 57 -7.29 19.84 -25.18
C ALA A 57 -8.66 20.53 -25.37
N HIS A 58 -9.70 20.01 -24.72
CA HIS A 58 -11.06 20.53 -24.82
C HIS A 58 -11.40 21.37 -23.59
N SER A 59 -11.60 22.70 -23.76
CA SER A 59 -11.93 23.64 -22.67
C SER A 59 -13.27 23.37 -21.94
N GLY A 60 -13.93 22.24 -22.20
CA GLY A 60 -15.19 21.82 -21.60
C GLY A 60 -15.07 21.19 -20.21
N GLY A 61 -13.85 20.85 -19.76
CA GLY A 61 -13.62 20.24 -18.45
C GLY A 61 -13.61 18.71 -18.46
N ASN A 62 -13.37 18.10 -17.30
CA ASN A 62 -13.26 16.64 -17.14
C ASN A 62 -13.74 16.19 -15.75
N ILE A 63 -13.86 14.88 -15.53
CA ILE A 63 -14.38 14.32 -14.27
C ILE A 63 -13.53 14.65 -13.03
N ILE A 64 -12.24 14.96 -13.22
CA ILE A 64 -11.30 15.28 -12.13
C ILE A 64 -11.41 16.76 -11.74
N GLN A 65 -11.50 17.65 -12.73
CA GLN A 65 -11.45 19.11 -12.56
C GLN A 65 -12.83 19.78 -12.57
N GLY A 66 -13.87 19.05 -12.98
CA GLY A 66 -15.23 19.56 -13.15
C GLY A 66 -15.51 20.11 -14.55
N PHE A 67 -16.79 20.43 -14.79
CA PHE A 67 -17.33 20.87 -16.10
C PHE A 67 -17.79 22.34 -16.11
N ASP A 68 -17.29 23.18 -15.19
CA ASP A 68 -17.69 24.59 -15.09
C ASP A 68 -17.44 25.41 -16.37
N GLY A 69 -16.46 24.99 -17.18
CA GLY A 69 -16.14 25.59 -18.48
C GLY A 69 -17.06 25.18 -19.62
N TYR A 70 -17.84 24.10 -19.45
CA TYR A 70 -18.62 23.47 -20.52
C TYR A 70 -19.61 24.43 -21.19
N LEU A 71 -20.27 25.29 -20.41
CA LEU A 71 -21.26 26.24 -20.93
C LEU A 71 -20.65 27.58 -21.37
N LYS A 72 -19.41 27.89 -20.96
CA LYS A 72 -18.87 29.24 -21.12
C LYS A 72 -18.14 29.46 -22.44
N ASN A 73 -17.95 28.41 -23.26
CA ASN A 73 -17.22 28.43 -24.54
C ASN A 73 -15.96 29.32 -24.49
N GLN A 74 -15.30 29.33 -23.32
CA GLN A 74 -14.13 30.14 -23.08
C GLN A 74 -12.96 29.37 -23.68
N THR A 75 -12.39 29.91 -24.75
CA THR A 75 -11.11 29.47 -25.32
C THR A 75 -9.98 29.88 -24.37
N VAL A 76 -10.00 29.36 -23.14
CA VAL A 76 -8.94 29.64 -22.17
C VAL A 76 -7.67 29.01 -22.69
N GLY A 77 -6.67 29.87 -22.91
CA GLY A 77 -5.41 29.56 -23.57
C GLY A 77 -4.80 28.24 -23.11
N ARG A 78 -4.38 27.48 -24.12
CA ARG A 78 -3.66 26.21 -24.11
C ARG A 78 -2.53 26.20 -23.06
N ARG A 79 -2.83 25.97 -21.79
CA ARG A 79 -1.81 25.47 -20.86
C ARG A 79 -1.75 23.99 -21.13
N LYS A 80 -0.60 23.52 -21.67
CA LYS A 80 -0.29 22.09 -21.74
C LYS A 80 -0.53 21.52 -20.35
N HIS A 81 -1.60 20.76 -20.19
CA HIS A 81 -1.85 20.04 -18.96
C HIS A 81 -0.94 18.81 -19.01
N GLU A 82 0.06 18.80 -18.14
CA GLU A 82 0.83 17.59 -17.89
C GLU A 82 -0.02 16.69 -16.99
N VAL A 83 -0.27 15.47 -17.46
CA VAL A 83 -1.04 14.48 -16.71
C VAL A 83 -0.22 14.09 -15.49
N SER A 84 -0.68 14.51 -14.31
CA SER A 84 -0.05 14.14 -13.04
C SER A 84 -0.55 12.77 -12.58
N GLU A 85 0.25 12.05 -11.79
CA GLU A 85 -0.18 10.83 -11.11
C GLU A 85 -1.38 11.11 -10.18
N ALA A 86 -1.44 12.31 -9.59
CA ALA A 86 -2.55 12.74 -8.74
C ALA A 86 -3.89 12.83 -9.50
N ASP A 87 -3.87 13.01 -10.82
CA ASP A 87 -5.07 13.09 -11.65
C ASP A 87 -5.60 11.68 -12.04
N ARG A 88 -4.81 10.62 -11.80
CA ARG A 88 -5.13 9.22 -12.15
C ARG A 88 -5.89 8.52 -11.01
N MET A 89 -7.04 9.09 -10.65
CA MET A 89 -7.83 8.66 -9.50
C MET A 89 -8.35 7.20 -9.62
N PHE A 90 -8.56 6.69 -10.82
CA PHE A 90 -9.00 5.31 -11.05
C PHE A 90 -7.83 4.33 -10.90
N SER A 91 -6.64 4.61 -11.44
CA SER A 91 -5.45 3.77 -11.21
C SER A 91 -5.05 3.75 -9.74
N THR A 92 -4.98 4.93 -9.11
CA THR A 92 -4.61 5.08 -7.69
C THR A 92 -5.62 4.48 -6.72
N SER A 93 -6.83 4.14 -7.18
CA SER A 93 -7.82 3.39 -6.39
C SER A 93 -7.41 1.93 -6.13
N SER A 94 -6.44 1.41 -6.89
CA SER A 94 -5.87 0.08 -6.67
C SER A 94 -4.46 0.19 -6.10
N LEU A 95 -4.15 -0.57 -5.05
CA LEU A 95 -2.78 -0.66 -4.52
C LEU A 95 -1.83 -1.45 -5.42
N THR A 96 -2.38 -2.13 -6.43
CA THR A 96 -1.62 -3.08 -7.26
C THR A 96 -1.33 -2.60 -8.67
N TYR A 97 -1.86 -1.44 -9.07
CA TYR A 97 -1.77 -0.95 -10.43
C TYR A 97 -0.31 -0.80 -10.91
N GLN A 98 0.59 -0.27 -10.07
CA GLN A 98 2.01 -0.08 -10.42
C GLN A 98 2.68 -1.42 -10.75
N LYS A 99 2.44 -2.44 -9.92
CA LYS A 99 2.96 -3.79 -10.14
C LYS A 99 2.39 -4.40 -11.42
N SER A 100 1.15 -4.10 -11.76
CA SER A 100 0.53 -4.57 -13.01
C SER A 100 1.11 -3.90 -14.25
N LEU A 101 1.51 -2.64 -14.16
CA LEU A 101 2.26 -1.94 -15.22
C LEU A 101 3.67 -2.53 -15.40
N GLU A 102 4.39 -2.80 -14.31
CA GLU A 102 5.69 -3.48 -14.33
C GLU A 102 5.60 -4.87 -14.99
N LEU A 103 4.58 -5.65 -14.63
CA LEU A 103 4.32 -6.98 -15.20
C LEU A 103 4.00 -6.94 -16.70
N SER A 104 3.42 -5.83 -17.17
CA SER A 104 3.02 -5.64 -18.57
C SER A 104 4.10 -4.99 -19.43
N GLY A 105 5.18 -4.50 -18.82
CA GLY A 105 6.26 -3.80 -19.52
C GLY A 105 5.93 -2.35 -19.89
N GLU A 106 4.87 -1.77 -19.32
CA GLU A 106 4.42 -0.37 -19.54
C GLU A 106 4.81 0.57 -18.38
N GLY A 107 5.58 0.09 -17.41
CA GLY A 107 6.09 0.93 -16.33
C GLY A 107 7.02 2.02 -16.86
N GLU A 108 6.56 3.28 -16.86
CA GLU A 108 7.47 4.42 -16.98
C GLU A 108 8.47 4.37 -15.82
N GLU A 109 9.74 4.45 -16.17
CA GLU A 109 10.89 4.51 -15.29
C GLU A 109 10.80 5.75 -14.38
N SER A 110 10.06 5.63 -13.27
CA SER A 110 10.01 6.65 -12.22
C SER A 110 10.81 6.20 -11.01
N THR A 111 11.73 7.08 -10.65
CA THR A 111 12.86 6.93 -9.76
C THR A 111 12.50 6.75 -8.28
N ALA A 112 13.22 5.81 -7.64
CA ALA A 112 13.71 5.81 -6.26
C ALA A 112 12.69 6.00 -5.10
N ALA A 113 12.35 4.88 -4.45
CA ALA A 113 12.57 4.59 -3.02
C ALA A 113 11.42 3.77 -2.39
N ALA A 114 11.49 2.45 -2.54
CA ALA A 114 10.98 1.50 -1.54
C ALA A 114 11.68 0.15 -1.75
N ASP A 115 13.00 0.19 -1.60
CA ASP A 115 13.81 -1.00 -1.39
C ASP A 115 13.40 -1.59 -0.03
N GLU A 116 12.77 -2.78 -0.04
CA GLU A 116 12.73 -3.81 1.02
C GLU A 116 11.50 -4.74 0.92
N PHE A 117 11.22 -5.30 -0.27
CA PHE A 117 10.47 -6.57 -0.37
C PHE A 117 10.92 -7.44 -1.55
N SER A 118 12.20 -7.38 -1.88
CA SER A 118 12.88 -8.23 -2.85
C SER A 118 13.30 -9.55 -2.18
N LYS A 119 12.34 -10.44 -1.91
CA LYS A 119 12.64 -11.87 -1.74
C LYS A 119 11.96 -12.69 -2.84
N GLN A 120 12.77 -12.91 -3.88
CA GLN A 120 12.72 -13.96 -4.90
C GLN A 120 11.61 -13.83 -5.96
N PRO A 121 11.96 -13.50 -7.22
CA PRO A 121 11.09 -13.79 -8.35
C PRO A 121 11.20 -15.29 -8.62
N THR A 122 10.24 -16.07 -8.14
CA THR A 122 10.07 -17.45 -8.62
C THR A 122 9.73 -17.37 -10.11
N PRO A 123 10.57 -17.86 -11.03
CA PRO A 123 10.31 -17.75 -12.45
C PRO A 123 9.04 -18.54 -12.77
N GLY A 124 7.98 -17.83 -13.17
CA GLY A 124 6.68 -18.42 -13.55
C GLY A 124 5.46 -17.93 -12.77
N LEU A 125 5.63 -17.06 -11.76
CA LEU A 125 4.50 -16.58 -10.97
C LEU A 125 4.04 -15.18 -11.39
N THR A 126 3.13 -15.12 -12.36
CA THR A 126 2.45 -13.92 -12.88
C THR A 126 1.35 -13.39 -11.95
N THR A 127 1.53 -13.52 -10.63
CA THR A 127 0.50 -13.12 -9.67
C THR A 127 0.96 -11.87 -8.93
N VAL A 128 0.16 -10.83 -9.01
CA VAL A 128 0.27 -9.65 -8.17
C VAL A 128 -0.01 -10.07 -6.73
N ILE A 129 1.07 -10.32 -5.97
CA ILE A 129 0.96 -10.58 -4.54
C ILE A 129 0.59 -9.26 -3.87
N VAL A 130 -0.67 -9.14 -3.43
CA VAL A 130 -1.11 -8.09 -2.52
C VAL A 130 -0.58 -8.43 -1.12
N PRO A 131 0.00 -7.48 -0.37
CA PRO A 131 0.24 -7.68 1.04
C PRO A 131 -1.09 -8.10 1.71
N PRO A 132 -1.09 -9.12 2.57
CA PRO A 132 -2.29 -9.52 3.29
C PRO A 132 -2.86 -8.28 3.98
N ALA A 133 -4.17 -8.05 3.81
CA ALA A 133 -4.87 -6.94 4.47
C ALA A 133 -4.38 -6.86 5.91
N THR A 134 -3.91 -5.68 6.33
CA THR A 134 -3.57 -5.43 7.73
C THR A 134 -4.86 -5.58 8.51
N ARG A 135 -5.15 -6.82 8.91
CA ARG A 135 -6.11 -7.13 9.95
C ARG A 135 -5.65 -6.23 11.09
N THR A 136 -6.46 -5.26 11.48
CA THR A 136 -6.22 -4.44 12.67
C THR A 136 -5.86 -5.44 13.76
N GLN A 137 -4.57 -5.54 14.09
CA GLN A 137 -4.13 -6.32 15.22
C GLN A 137 -4.65 -5.54 16.41
N GLU A 138 -5.89 -5.85 16.81
CA GLU A 138 -6.40 -5.58 18.14
C GLU A 138 -5.36 -6.16 19.10
N LEU A 139 -4.46 -5.28 19.58
CA LEU A 139 -3.45 -5.64 20.55
C LEU A 139 -4.19 -6.26 21.71
N THR A 140 -3.82 -7.49 22.08
CA THR A 140 -4.47 -8.18 23.20
C THR A 140 -4.38 -7.28 24.43
N ALA A 141 -5.34 -7.34 25.36
CA ALA A 141 -5.34 -6.47 26.54
C ALA A 141 -3.98 -6.41 27.28
N ALA A 142 -3.23 -7.52 27.27
CA ALA A 142 -1.87 -7.61 27.78
C ALA A 142 -0.83 -6.75 27.01
N GLN A 143 -0.93 -6.69 25.69
CA GLN A 143 -0.06 -5.89 24.84
C GLN A 143 -0.35 -4.38 24.98
N ASN A 144 -1.62 -4.00 25.09
CA ASN A 144 -2.03 -2.62 25.38
C ASN A 144 -1.56 -2.14 26.76
N LYS A 145 -1.58 -3.02 27.77
CA LYS A 145 -1.01 -2.71 29.09
C LYS A 145 0.51 -2.50 29.01
N LYS A 146 1.23 -3.36 28.28
CA LYS A 146 2.69 -3.24 28.10
C LYS A 146 3.09 -1.96 27.36
N ALA A 147 2.30 -1.55 26.36
CA ALA A 147 2.52 -0.29 25.64
C ALA A 147 2.34 0.93 26.56
N ARG A 148 1.24 0.97 27.34
CA ARG A 148 0.98 2.04 28.32
C ARG A 148 2.04 2.12 29.42
N ASP A 149 2.49 0.99 29.96
CA ASP A 149 3.55 0.97 30.99
C ASP A 149 4.89 1.46 30.43
N ARG A 150 5.24 1.05 29.21
CA ARG A 150 6.46 1.51 28.53
C ARG A 150 6.44 3.02 28.32
N GLU A 151 5.29 3.57 27.95
CA GLU A 151 5.12 5.02 27.78
C GLU A 151 5.15 5.78 29.10
N TYR A 152 4.53 5.24 30.15
CA TYR A 152 4.62 5.81 31.49
C TYR A 152 6.07 5.88 31.99
N GLN A 153 6.86 4.82 31.77
CA GLN A 153 8.28 4.83 32.13
C GLN A 153 9.10 5.83 31.29
N ARG A 154 8.81 5.96 29.98
CA ARG A 154 9.46 6.95 29.12
C ARG A 154 9.18 8.37 29.62
N ARG A 155 7.92 8.68 29.93
CA ARG A 155 7.50 9.99 30.43
C ARG A 155 8.06 10.29 31.82
N LYS A 156 8.13 9.28 32.69
CA LYS A 156 8.79 9.38 34.01
C LYS A 156 10.29 9.71 33.89
N ARG A 157 11.02 9.05 32.98
CA ARG A 157 12.43 9.35 32.72
C ARG A 157 12.62 10.76 32.14
N ALA A 158 11.77 11.18 31.21
CA ALA A 158 11.83 12.52 30.62
C ALA A 158 11.58 13.63 31.66
N ASN A 159 10.62 13.44 32.56
CA ASN A 159 10.38 14.41 33.65
C ASN A 159 11.51 14.42 34.69
N ALA A 160 12.10 13.27 35.02
CA ALA A 160 13.25 13.21 35.91
C ALA A 160 14.51 13.88 35.30
N ALA A 161 14.68 13.81 33.98
CA ALA A 161 15.76 14.50 33.28
C ALA A 161 15.55 16.03 33.25
N ARG A 162 14.30 16.49 33.12
CA ARG A 162 13.96 17.93 33.20
C ARG A 162 14.15 18.54 34.59
N GLY A 163 14.05 17.75 35.65
CA GLY A 163 14.32 18.19 37.03
C GLY A 163 15.81 18.31 37.38
N ARG A 164 16.73 17.83 36.52
CA ARG A 164 18.18 17.90 36.75
C ARG A 164 18.89 19.04 36.01
N SER A 165 18.21 19.76 35.12
CA SER A 165 18.83 20.82 34.30
C SER A 165 18.58 22.25 34.81
N THR A 166 18.08 22.44 36.04
CA THR A 166 17.82 23.78 36.62
C THR A 166 18.51 23.96 37.97
N GLY A 167 19.80 23.64 38.05
CA GLY A 167 20.54 23.82 39.30
C GLY A 167 22.03 23.83 39.09
N THR A 168 22.55 24.97 38.60
CA THR A 168 23.85 25.57 38.97
C THR A 168 24.03 26.87 38.17
N ILE A 169 23.63 28.02 38.73
CA ILE A 169 24.40 29.25 38.56
C ILE A 169 24.19 30.14 39.80
N SER A 170 25.15 30.05 40.72
CA SER A 170 25.46 31.06 41.72
C SER A 170 26.91 31.45 41.43
N ASP A 171 27.16 32.72 41.09
CA ASP A 171 27.85 33.66 41.99
C ASP A 171 28.14 34.99 41.28
N GLU A 172 27.98 36.05 42.08
CA GLU A 172 28.77 37.30 42.10
C GLU A 172 29.09 38.02 40.77
N ASP A 173 28.50 39.20 40.60
CA ASP A 173 29.33 40.41 40.48
C ASP A 173 28.52 41.66 40.85
N SER A 174 28.91 42.25 41.99
CA SER A 174 28.65 43.64 42.33
C SER A 174 29.56 44.53 41.49
N ILE A 175 29.10 45.68 41.00
CA ILE A 175 29.79 46.99 41.06
C ILE A 175 28.92 48.08 40.39
N SER A 176 28.80 49.15 41.17
CA SER A 176 28.26 50.49 40.97
C SER A 176 28.49 51.14 39.59
N VAL A 177 27.50 51.91 39.12
CA VAL A 177 27.55 53.38 38.93
C VAL A 177 26.14 53.94 39.13
#